data_AF-A0A3D5D739-F1
#
_entry.id   AF-A0A3D5D739-F1
#
_cell.length_a   1.000
_cell.length_b   1.000
_cell.length_c   1.000
_cell.angle_alpha   90.00
_cell.angle_beta   90.00
_cell.angle_gamma   90.00
#
_symmetry.space_group_name_H-M   'P 1'
#
loop_
_entity.id
_entity.type
_entity.pdbx_description
1 polymer ?
#
loop_
_entity_poly.entity_id
_entity_poly.type
_entity_poly.pdbx_seq_one_letter_code
_entity_poly.pdbx_strand_id
1 'polypeptide(L)'
;ETDGRITIAADSDAFIVKGLISVLLAVYSGKTADAILAIDGEAELAKLDLASHLSPTRKNGLFAMVQRVRELAAAATEDAP
;
A
#
# COMPACT_ATOMS: atom_id res chain seq x y z
N GLU A 1 -20.85 8.79 10.47
CA GLU A 1 -19.67 9.64 10.30
C GLU A 1 -18.78 8.96 9.28
N THR A 2 -18.56 9.59 8.12
CA THR A 2 -17.66 9.06 7.10
C THR A 2 -16.25 9.38 7.60
N ASP A 3 -15.63 8.44 8.29
CA ASP A 3 -14.35 8.61 9.02
C ASP A 3 -13.13 8.88 8.12
N GLY A 4 -13.34 9.36 6.87
CA GLY A 4 -12.28 9.67 5.91
C GLY A 4 -11.38 8.48 5.56
N ARG A 5 -11.80 7.25 5.88
CA ARG A 5 -11.01 6.03 5.67
C ARG A 5 -11.03 5.59 4.22
N ILE A 6 -9.85 5.30 3.69
CA ILE A 6 -9.66 4.76 2.36
C ILE A 6 -9.69 3.24 2.44
N THR A 7 -10.58 2.62 1.68
CA THR A 7 -10.62 1.17 1.50
C THR A 7 -9.95 0.81 0.19
N ILE A 8 -8.95 -0.07 0.25
CA ILE A 8 -8.19 -0.51 -0.92
C ILE A 8 -8.65 -1.92 -1.29
N ALA A 9 -8.95 -2.13 -2.57
CA ALA A 9 -9.24 -3.44 -3.14
C ALA A 9 -8.26 -3.71 -4.29
N ALA A 10 -7.60 -4.86 -4.26
CA ALA A 10 -6.62 -5.27 -5.26
C ALA A 10 -6.58 -6.80 -5.37
N ASP A 11 -6.27 -7.32 -6.56
CA ASP A 11 -6.12 -8.76 -6.83
C ASP A 11 -5.03 -9.00 -7.90
N SER A 12 -4.60 -10.26 -8.08
CA SER A 12 -3.60 -10.67 -9.08
C SER A 12 -3.69 -12.17 -9.38
N ASP A 13 -3.53 -12.58 -10.63
CA ASP A 13 -3.47 -14.02 -10.99
C ASP A 13 -2.23 -14.74 -10.44
N ALA A 14 -1.19 -14.00 -10.03
CA ALA A 14 0.04 -14.58 -9.51
C ALA A 14 -0.01 -14.77 -7.99
N PHE A 15 0.14 -16.01 -7.51
CA PHE A 15 0.11 -16.34 -6.07
C PHE A 15 1.05 -15.50 -5.20
N ILE A 16 2.30 -15.28 -5.63
CA ILE A 16 3.26 -14.46 -4.87
C ILE A 16 2.77 -13.01 -4.79
N VAL A 17 2.19 -12.49 -5.87
CA VAL A 17 1.67 -11.12 -5.91
C VAL A 17 0.43 -10.99 -5.02
N LYS A 18 -0.47 -11.99 -4.98
CA LYS A 18 -1.58 -12.01 -4.01
C LYS A 18 -1.08 -11.89 -2.57
N GLY A 19 -0.03 -12.63 -2.20
CA GLY A 19 0.56 -12.53 -0.86
C GLY A 19 1.08 -11.12 -0.56
N LEU A 20 1.76 -10.49 -1.52
CA LEU A 20 2.24 -9.11 -1.40
C LEU A 20 1.09 -8.10 -1.29
N ILE A 21 0.02 -8.31 -2.05
CA ILE A 21 -1.20 -7.50 -1.96
C ILE A 21 -1.81 -7.63 -0.57
N SER A 22 -1.93 -8.84 -0.01
CA SER A 22 -2.47 -9.03 1.33
C SER A 22 -1.69 -8.27 2.40
N VAL A 23 -0.35 -8.26 2.30
CA VAL A 23 0.50 -7.46 3.19
C VAL A 23 0.23 -5.98 3.04
N LEU A 24 0.17 -5.49 1.80
CA LEU A 24 -0.10 -4.08 1.50
C LEU A 24 -1.48 -3.66 2.01
N LEU A 25 -2.52 -4.49 1.82
CA LEU A 25 -3.86 -4.22 2.34
C LEU A 25 -3.87 -4.17 3.87
N ALA A 26 -3.13 -5.04 4.55
CA ALA A 26 -3.03 -5.03 6.02
C ALA A 26 -2.34 -3.76 6.54
N VAL A 27 -1.38 -3.20 5.79
CA VAL A 27 -0.67 -1.97 6.17
C VAL A 27 -1.53 -0.72 5.91
N TYR A 28 -2.26 -0.64 4.80
CA TYR A 28 -2.86 0.63 4.36
C TYR A 28 -4.39 0.69 4.39
N SER A 29 -5.08 -0.43 4.20
CA SER A 29 -6.55 -0.41 4.04
C SER A 29 -7.24 -0.04 5.35
N GLY A 30 -8.30 0.77 5.27
CA GLY A 30 -9.07 1.22 6.43
C GLY A 30 -8.39 2.35 7.23
N LYS A 31 -7.35 2.97 6.69
CA LYS A 31 -6.71 4.17 7.27
C LYS A 31 -7.18 5.43 6.57
N THR A 32 -7.08 6.57 7.25
CA THR A 32 -7.32 7.88 6.63
C THR A 32 -6.21 8.23 5.66
N ALA A 33 -6.49 9.16 4.74
CA ALA A 33 -5.51 9.64 3.78
C ALA A 33 -4.21 10.15 4.45
N ASP A 34 -4.33 10.99 5.48
CA ASP A 34 -3.21 11.48 6.28
C ASP A 34 -2.40 10.34 6.92
N ALA A 35 -3.09 9.38 7.54
CA ALA A 35 -2.43 8.22 8.14
C ALA A 35 -1.71 7.35 7.09
N ILE A 36 -2.24 7.24 5.87
CA ILE A 36 -1.57 6.53 4.76
C ILE A 36 -0.30 7.28 4.33
N LEU A 37 -0.37 8.60 4.21
CA LEU A 37 0.76 9.44 3.78
C LEU A 37 1.88 9.49 4.81
N ALA A 38 1.54 9.40 6.11
CA ALA A 38 2.47 9.36 7.23
C ALA A 38 3.21 8.02 7.39
N ILE A 39 2.76 6.95 6.72
CA ILE A 39 3.44 5.65 6.76
C ILE A 39 4.66 5.65 5.85
N ASP A 40 5.81 5.28 6.42
CA ASP A 40 6.99 4.92 5.66
C ASP A 40 6.85 3.48 5.13
N GLY A 41 6.33 3.36 3.91
CA GLY A 41 6.08 2.06 3.29
C GLY A 41 7.33 1.20 3.07
N GLU A 42 8.48 1.83 2.83
CA GLU A 42 9.73 1.11 2.63
C GLU A 42 10.20 0.49 3.94
N ALA A 43 10.11 1.25 5.03
CA ALA A 43 10.43 0.76 6.37
C ALA A 43 9.49 -0.37 6.82
N GLU A 44 8.18 -0.26 6.57
CA GLU A 44 7.21 -1.33 6.90
C GLU A 44 7.52 -2.62 6.13
N LEU A 45 7.84 -2.51 4.84
CA LEU A 45 8.22 -3.66 4.01
C LEU A 45 9.57 -4.27 4.43
N ALA A 46 10.52 -3.44 4.86
CA ALA A 46 11.82 -3.89 5.36
C ALA A 46 11.69 -4.67 6.67
N LYS A 47 10.78 -4.27 7.57
CA LYS A 47 10.50 -5.01 8.83
C LYS A 47 10.03 -6.44 8.59
N LEU A 48 9.39 -6.69 7.45
CA LEU A 48 8.88 -8.00 7.08
C LEU A 48 9.94 -8.88 6.40
N ASP A 49 11.16 -8.36 6.20
CA ASP A 49 12.26 -8.94 5.40
C ASP A 49 11.83 -9.37 3.97
N LEU A 50 10.62 -9.01 3.54
CA LEU A 50 10.02 -9.42 2.29
C LEU A 50 10.87 -9.00 1.10
N ALA A 51 11.41 -7.78 1.14
CA ALA A 51 12.30 -7.29 0.10
C ALA A 51 13.48 -8.25 -0.11
N SER A 52 14.14 -8.74 0.93
CA SER A 52 15.31 -9.62 0.80
C SER A 52 15.05 -10.91 0.00
N HIS A 53 13.80 -11.41 -0.01
CA HIS A 53 13.40 -12.65 -0.69
C HIS A 53 12.77 -12.45 -2.07
N LEU A 54 12.61 -11.21 -2.52
CA LEU A 54 11.99 -10.90 -3.80
C LEU A 54 13.01 -10.67 -4.92
N SER A 55 12.70 -11.15 -6.12
CA SER A 55 13.44 -10.79 -7.32
C SER A 55 13.33 -9.28 -7.59
N PRO A 56 14.29 -8.68 -8.32
CA PRO A 56 14.28 -7.24 -8.61
C PRO A 56 12.96 -6.76 -9.23
N THR A 57 12.40 -7.52 -10.17
CA THR A 57 11.11 -7.21 -10.80
C THR A 57 9.96 -7.17 -9.79
N ARG A 58 9.92 -8.10 -8.84
CA ARG A 58 8.85 -8.17 -7.84
C ARG A 58 8.97 -7.06 -6.80
N LYS A 59 10.20 -6.73 -6.40
CA LYS A 59 10.47 -5.55 -5.56
C LYS A 59 9.91 -4.30 -6.21
N ASN A 60 10.26 -4.06 -7.46
CA ASN A 60 9.80 -2.88 -8.19
C ASN A 60 8.27 -2.83 -8.29
N GLY A 61 7.62 -3.97 -8.54
CA GLY A 61 6.16 -4.07 -8.53
C GLY A 61 5.55 -3.72 -7.17
N LEU A 62 6.16 -4.19 -6.08
CA LEU A 62 5.71 -3.86 -4.71
C LEU A 62 5.84 -2.36 -4.41
N PHE A 63 6.98 -1.76 -4.72
CA PHE A 63 7.19 -0.32 -4.55
C PHE A 63 6.22 0.50 -5.41
N ALA A 64 5.95 0.08 -6.64
CA ALA A 64 4.96 0.73 -7.51
C ALA A 64 3.55 0.69 -6.91
N MET A 65 3.14 -0.43 -6.31
CA MET A 65 1.85 -0.52 -5.62
C MET A 65 1.79 0.42 -4.39
N VAL A 66 2.87 0.51 -3.60
CA VAL A 66 2.95 1.44 -2.47
C VAL A 66 2.82 2.89 -2.93
N GLN A 67 3.56 3.28 -3.97
CA GLN A 67 3.47 4.63 -4.53
C GLN A 67 2.06 4.92 -5.00
N ARG A 68 1.42 3.98 -5.71
CA ARG A 68 0.05 4.15 -6.19
C ARG A 68 -0.95 4.40 -5.07
N VAL A 69 -0.81 3.70 -3.94
CA VAL A 69 -1.66 3.90 -2.76
C VAL A 69 -1.46 5.29 -2.16
N ARG A 70 -0.21 5.76 -2.06
CA ARG A 70 0.09 7.11 -1.55
C ARG A 70 -0.45 8.20 -2.47
N GLU A 71 -0.34 8.03 -3.79
CA GLU A 71 -0.93 8.96 -4.77
C GLU A 71 -2.45 9.05 -4.62
N LEU A 72 -3.13 7.90 -4.47
CA LEU A 72 -4.58 7.86 -4.26
C LEU A 72 -4.97 8.51 -2.92
N ALA A 73 -4.17 8.34 -1.88
CA ALA A 73 -4.39 9.00 -0.60
C ALA A 73 -4.19 10.52 -0.70
N ALA A 74 -3.13 10.98 -1.37
CA ALA A 74 -2.90 12.41 -1.60
C ALA A 74 -4.07 13.06 -2.35
N ALA A 75 -4.52 12.46 -3.45
CA ALA A 75 -5.67 12.96 -4.21
C ALA A 75 -6.96 13.03 -3.36
N ALA A 76 -7.15 12.08 -2.44
CA ALA A 76 -8.30 12.09 -1.52
C ALA A 76 -8.22 13.18 -0.44
N THR A 77 -7.04 13.73 -0.14
CA THR A 77 -6.91 14.90 0.74
C THR A 77 -7.28 16.21 0.04
N GLU A 78 -7.12 16.28 -1.29
CA GLU A 78 -7.39 17.50 -2.08
C GLU A 78 -8.88 17.67 -2.41
N ASP A 79 -9.66 16.59 -2.37
CA ASP A 79 -11.12 16.58 -2.61
C ASP A 79 -11.95 16.77 -1.32
N ALA A 80 -11.29 16.91 -0.16
CA ALA A 80 -11.97 17.19 1.10
C ALA A 80 -12.36 18.69 1.17
N PRO A 81 -13.67 19.03 1.27
CA PRO A 81 -14.15 20.41 1.27
C PRO A 81 -13.75 21.23 2.50
#